data_AF-A0A944YSA7-F1
#
_entry.id   AF-A0A944YSA7-F1
#
_cell.length_a   1.000
_cell.length_b   1.000
_cell.length_c   1.000
_cell.angle_alpha   90.00
_cell.angle_beta   90.00
_cell.angle_gamma   90.00
#
_symmetry.space_group_name_H-M   'P 1'
#
loop_
_entity.id
_entity.type
_entity.pdbx_description
1 polymer ?
#
loop_
_entity_poly.entity_id
_entity_poly.type
_entity_poly.pdbx_seq_one_letter_code
_entity_poly.pdbx_strand_id
1 'polypeptide(L)' 'MYLDEVRFIHRMIIKKARDVYENTVKDVPDMEEKDLLKIVRTDLEKFLLHKLDREPMIIPMLTEV' A
#
# COMPACT_ATOMS: atom_id res chain seq x y z
N MET A 1 -16.49 4.16 15.19
CA MET A 1 -16.00 4.42 13.82
C MET A 1 -17.16 4.16 12.89
N TYR A 2 -17.57 5.15 12.11
CA TYR A 2 -18.76 5.04 11.27
C TYR A 2 -18.45 4.18 10.03
N LEU A 3 -19.45 3.45 9.53
CA LEU A 3 -19.26 2.49 8.44
C LEU A 3 -18.76 3.16 7.15
N ASP A 4 -19.14 4.42 6.92
CA ASP A 4 -18.69 5.21 5.78
C ASP A 4 -17.24 5.68 5.90
N GLU A 5 -16.76 5.98 7.11
CA GLU A 5 -15.35 6.31 7.37
C GLU A 5 -14.47 5.10 7.05
N VAL A 6 -14.88 3.90 7.48
CA VAL A 6 -14.14 2.66 7.17
C VAL A 6 -14.07 2.42 5.67
N ARG A 7 -15.19 2.57 4.96
CA ARG A 7 -15.24 2.43 3.50
C ARG A 7 -14.37 3.45 2.79
N PHE A 8 -14.34 4.69 3.28
CA PHE A 8 -13.48 5.73 2.75
C PHE A 8 -12.00 5.37 2.91
N ILE A 9 -11.59 4.97 4.11
CA ILE A 9 -10.21 4.56 4.41
C ILE A 9 -9.80 3.35 3.55
N HIS A 10 -10.67 2.33 3.42
CA HIS A 10 -10.41 1.18 2.56
C HIS A 10 -10.17 1.57 1.11
N ARG A 11 -11.04 2.40 0.52
CA ARG A 11 -10.86 2.88 -0.86
C ARG A 11 -9.56 3.66 -1.03
N MET A 12 -9.20 4.46 -0.04
CA MET A 12 -7.96 5.22 -0.03
C MET A 12 -6.73 4.32 0.00
N ILE A 13 -6.72 3.27 0.83
CA ILE A 13 -5.63 2.29 0.91
C ILE A 13 -5.47 1.55 -0.43
N ILE A 14 -6.57 1.07 -1.01
CA ILE A 14 -6.56 0.36 -2.29
C ILE A 14 -5.96 1.24 -3.39
N LYS A 15 -6.40 2.49 -3.47
CA LYS A 15 -5.89 3.44 -4.46
C LYS A 15 -4.39 3.67 -4.28
N LYS A 16 -3.95 3.95 -3.05
CA LYS A 16 -2.54 4.22 -2.77
C LYS A 16 -1.66 2.99 -3.04
N ALA A 17 -2.10 1.79 -2.66
CA ALA A 17 -1.35 0.56 -2.90
C ALA A 17 -1.15 0.31 -4.40
N ARG A 18 -2.19 0.52 -5.20
CA ARG A 18 -2.13 0.46 -6.67
C ARG A 18 -1.16 1.48 -7.25
N ASP A 19 -1.27 2.75 -6.82
CA ASP A 19 -0.40 3.82 -7.29
C ASP A 19 1.09 3.51 -6.99
N VAL A 20 1.39 3.00 -5.78
CA VAL A 20 2.76 2.59 -5.41
C VAL A 20 3.25 1.46 -6.29
N TYR A 21 2.45 0.40 -6.47
CA TYR A 21 2.81 -0.72 -7.33
C TYR A 21 3.08 -0.28 -8.77
N GLU A 22 2.15 0.44 -9.40
CA GLU A 22 2.28 0.86 -10.80
C GLU A 22 3.48 1.80 -11.01
N ASN A 23 3.74 2.72 -10.08
CA ASN A 23 4.90 3.62 -10.19
C ASN A 23 6.20 2.84 -10.03
N THR A 24 6.27 1.93 -9.05
CA THR A 24 7.51 1.19 -8.78
C THR A 24 7.88 0.25 -9.94
N VAL A 25 6.88 -0.43 -10.54
CA VAL A 25 7.11 -1.29 -11.71
C VAL A 25 7.49 -0.49 -12.96
N LYS A 26 6.95 0.72 -13.14
CA LYS A 26 7.35 1.61 -14.25
C LYS A 26 8.78 2.10 -14.08
N ASP A 27 9.17 2.46 -12.87
CA ASP A 27 10.50 3.00 -12.58
C ASP A 27 11.57 1.91 -12.62
N VAL A 28 11.24 0.67 -12.20
CA VAL A 28 12.15 -0.47 -12.16
C VAL A 28 11.45 -1.74 -12.71
N PRO A 29 11.51 -1.99 -14.02
CA PRO A 29 10.76 -3.08 -14.67
C PRO A 29 11.21 -4.51 -14.35
N ASP A 30 12.36 -4.71 -13.71
CA ASP A 30 12.93 -6.04 -13.35
C ASP A 30 13.12 -6.22 -11.84
N MET A 31 12.27 -5.58 -11.03
CA MET A 31 12.41 -5.61 -9.58
C MET A 31 11.98 -6.96 -8.98
N GLU A 32 12.79 -7.46 -8.04
CA GLU A 32 12.44 -8.67 -7.29
C GLU A 32 11.18 -8.48 -6.45
N GLU A 33 10.35 -9.52 -6.36
CA GLU A 33 9.09 -9.50 -5.61
C GLU A 33 9.28 -9.11 -4.14
N LYS A 34 10.36 -9.60 -3.51
CA LYS A 34 10.65 -9.29 -2.10
C LYS A 34 10.88 -7.80 -1.89
N ASP A 35 11.52 -7.14 -2.84
CA ASP A 35 11.81 -5.71 -2.75
C ASP A 35 10.58 -4.87 -3.10
N LEU A 36 9.79 -5.32 -4.08
CA LEU A 36 8.47 -4.74 -4.34
C LEU A 36 7.58 -4.76 -3.08
N LEU A 37 7.51 -5.91 -2.38
CA LEU A 37 6.74 -6.06 -1.15
C LEU A 37 7.23 -5.11 -0.04
N LYS A 38 8.56 -4.96 0.11
CA LYS A 38 9.13 -4.01 1.08
C LYS A 38 8.78 -2.56 0.75
N ILE A 39 8.82 -2.18 -0.53
CA ILE A 39 8.48 -0.82 -0.98
C ILE A 39 7.01 -0.55 -0.71
N VAL A 40 6.11 -1.44 -1.16
CA VAL A 40 4.67 -1.32 -0.93
C VAL A 40 4.36 -1.19 0.56
N ARG A 41 4.99 -2.01 1.40
CA ARG A 41 4.84 -1.92 2.86
C ARG A 41 5.28 -0.55 3.39
N THR A 42 6.51 -0.14 3.09
CA THR A 42 7.11 1.09 3.62
C THR A 42 6.30 2.33 3.23
N ASP A 43 5.86 2.40 1.97
CA ASP A 43 5.09 3.52 1.46
C ASP A 43 3.68 3.58 2.03
N LEU A 44 3.02 2.43 2.21
CA LEU A 44 1.71 2.37 2.85
C LEU A 44 1.80 2.71 4.34
N GLU A 45 2.83 2.25 5.05
CA GLU A 45 3.07 2.60 6.46
C GLU A 45 3.23 4.12 6.62
N LYS A 46 4.11 4.75 5.82
CA LYS A 46 4.29 6.21 5.83
C LYS A 46 3.00 6.95 5.48
N PHE A 47 2.27 6.48 4.47
CA PHE A 47 1.03 7.10 4.05
C PHE A 47 -0.04 7.04 5.14
N LEU A 48 -0.20 5.89 5.80
CA LEU A 48 -1.19 5.71 6.85
C LEU A 48 -0.80 6.46 8.13
N LEU A 49 0.48 6.53 8.46
CA LEU A 49 0.97 7.39 9.54
C LEU A 49 0.58 8.85 9.29
N HIS A 50 0.86 9.38 8.09
CA HIS A 50 0.52 10.76 7.74
C HIS A 50 -0.99 11.05 7.67
N LYS A 51 -1.82 10.05 7.35
CA LYS A 51 -3.27 10.25 7.15
C LYS A 51 -4.12 9.92 8.35
N LEU A 52 -3.73 8.94 9.15
CA LEU A 52 -4.52 8.40 10.25
C LEU A 52 -3.88 8.64 11.62
N ASP A 53 -2.64 9.17 11.66
CA ASP A 53 -1.84 9.32 12.89
C ASP A 53 -1.72 7.98 13.64
N ARG A 54 -1.58 6.90 12.86
CA ARG A 54 -1.57 5.52 13.33
C ARG A 54 -0.57 4.69 12.54
N GLU A 55 -0.01 3.68 13.22
CA GLU A 55 0.94 2.72 12.65
C GLU A 55 0.32 1.32 12.62
N PRO A 56 -0.59 1.04 11.66
CA PRO A 56 -1.15 -0.30 11.53
C PRO A 56 -0.10 -1.29 11.03
N MET A 57 -0.23 -2.55 11.44
CA MET A 57 0.56 -3.64 10.89
C MET A 57 0.13 -3.93 9.45
N ILE A 58 1.07 -3.83 8.50
CA ILE A 58 0.82 -4.08 7.07
C ILE A 58 1.58 -5.34 6.63
N ILE A 59 0.84 -6.31 6.09
CA ILE A 59 1.39 -7.55 5.55
C ILE A 59 1.01 -7.62 4.07
N PRO A 60 1.90 -7.19 3.15
CA PRO A 60 1.64 -7.29 1.72
C PRO A 60 1.82 -8.75 1.26
N MET A 61 1.02 -9.17 0.27
CA MET A 61 1.11 -10.48 -0.35
C MET A 61 0.98 -10.30 -1.87
N LEU A 62 1.81 -11.01 -2.63
CA LEU A 62 1.66 -11.18 -4.07
C LEU A 62 1.12 -12.58 -4.32
N THR A 63 0.17 -12.68 -5.23
CA THR A 63 -0.44 -13.96 -5.63
C THR A 63 -0.30 -14.07 -7.14
N GLU A 64 0.27 -15.18 -7.61
CA GLU A 64 0.20 -15.55 -9.02
C GLU A 64 -1.25 -15.92 -9.36
N VAL A 65 -1.71 -15.56 -10.57
CA VAL A 65 -3.07 -15.81 -11.06
C VAL A 65 -3.02 -16.82 -12.21
#